data_AF-A0A0R2H160-F1
#
_entry.id   AF-A0A0R2H160-F1
#
_cell.length_a   1.000
_cell.length_b   1.000
_cell.length_c   1.000
_cell.angle_alpha   90.00
_cell.angle_beta   90.00
_cell.angle_gamma   90.00
#
_symmetry.space_group_name_H-M   'P 1'
#
loop_
_entity.id
_entity.type
_entity.pdbx_description
1 polymer ?
#
loop_
_entity_poly.entity_id
_entity_poly.type
_entity_poly.pdbx_seq_one_letter_code
_entity_poly.pdbx_strand_id
1 'polypeptide(L)'
;MTFQIYNKKLGFWVNESDFPTQDSNFGNTEVPLPGEVGQGITYAFDESIQMWRSYTAEQWENYLAKKMTRLPDNDEQFKAMVTEQLLSLSKSVLSASTQLALTTRSVTELQTQLKQLTEAKQLTAAKEEAQHV
;
A
#
# COMPACT_ATOMS: atom_id res chain seq x y z
N MET A 1 19.89 16.95 -42.11
CA MET A 1 20.14 15.99 -41.03
C MET A 1 18.80 15.79 -40.37
N THR A 2 18.34 14.54 -40.27
CA THR A 2 16.96 14.26 -39.83
C THR A 2 17.00 13.68 -38.43
N PHE A 3 16.30 14.33 -37.52
CA PHE A 3 16.13 13.90 -36.14
C PHE A 3 14.97 12.94 -36.03
N GLN A 4 15.21 11.84 -35.33
CA GLN A 4 14.18 10.94 -34.86
C GLN A 4 13.72 11.42 -33.48
N ILE A 5 12.43 11.69 -33.36
CA ILE A 5 11.78 12.15 -32.14
C ILE A 5 11.19 10.95 -31.42
N TYR A 6 11.46 10.82 -30.12
CA TYR A 6 10.92 9.74 -29.29
C TYR A 6 10.38 10.25 -27.97
N ASN A 7 9.46 9.49 -27.37
CA ASN A 7 8.94 9.80 -26.04
C ASN A 7 9.98 9.47 -24.97
N LYS A 8 10.40 10.42 -24.12
CA LYS A 8 11.44 10.13 -23.10
C LYS A 8 11.01 9.13 -22.03
N LYS A 9 9.72 9.10 -21.69
CA LYS A 9 9.18 8.23 -20.63
C LYS A 9 9.18 6.76 -21.07
N LEU A 10 8.76 6.50 -22.30
CA LEU A 10 8.53 5.16 -22.82
C LEU A 10 9.54 4.74 -23.89
N GLY A 11 10.33 5.67 -24.41
CA GLY A 11 11.35 5.44 -25.44
C GLY A 11 10.80 5.30 -26.87
N PHE A 12 9.48 5.19 -27.08
CA PHE A 12 8.96 4.86 -28.42
C PHE A 12 9.14 6.00 -29.43
N TRP A 13 9.40 5.63 -30.68
CA TRP A 13 9.49 6.53 -31.81
C TRP A 13 8.16 7.21 -32.08
N VAL A 14 8.19 8.53 -32.29
CA VAL A 14 7.00 9.37 -32.49
C VAL A 14 6.93 9.89 -33.92
N ASN A 15 8.00 10.54 -34.38
CA ASN A 15 8.07 11.11 -35.73
C ASN A 15 9.52 11.43 -36.12
N GLU A 16 9.74 11.82 -37.36
CA GLU A 16 10.98 12.43 -37.86
C GLU A 16 10.81 13.92 -38.14
N SER A 17 11.91 14.68 -38.03
CA SER A 17 11.92 16.13 -38.25
C SER A 17 13.31 16.61 -38.67
N ASP A 18 13.38 17.62 -39.54
CA ASP A 18 14.65 18.29 -39.88
C ASP A 18 15.19 19.19 -38.75
N PHE A 19 14.36 19.46 -37.75
CA PHE A 19 14.71 20.28 -36.58
C PHE A 19 14.41 19.52 -35.28
N PRO A 20 15.26 19.66 -34.24
CA PRO A 20 15.00 19.04 -32.95
C PRO A 20 13.77 19.67 -32.29
N THR A 21 12.93 18.83 -31.69
CA THR A 21 11.80 19.32 -30.89
C THR A 21 12.29 19.98 -29.60
N GLN A 22 11.57 21.02 -29.18
CA GLN A 22 11.81 21.76 -27.93
C GLN A 22 10.89 21.28 -26.79
N ASP A 23 9.98 20.34 -27.06
CA ASP A 23 9.11 19.78 -26.03
C ASP A 23 9.91 18.89 -25.06
N SER A 24 9.85 19.23 -23.77
CA SER A 24 10.58 18.54 -22.71
C SER A 24 10.24 17.05 -22.59
N ASN A 25 9.03 16.63 -22.99
CA ASN A 25 8.57 15.23 -22.92
C ASN A 25 9.19 14.34 -24.01
N PHE A 26 9.78 14.95 -25.03
CA PHE A 26 10.36 14.24 -26.17
C PHE A 26 11.88 14.38 -26.20
N GLY A 27 12.53 13.33 -26.70
CA GLY A 27 13.95 13.27 -26.98
C GLY A 27 14.20 13.39 -28.47
N ASN A 28 15.41 13.82 -28.82
CA ASN A 28 15.89 13.92 -30.20
C ASN A 28 17.10 13.01 -30.34
N THR A 29 17.16 12.23 -31.41
CA THR A 29 18.35 11.45 -31.76
C THR A 29 18.56 11.48 -33.26
N GLU A 30 19.81 11.50 -33.71
CA GLU A 30 20.17 11.40 -35.12
C GLU A 30 20.37 9.93 -35.56
N VAL A 31 20.26 9.00 -34.62
CA VAL A 31 20.41 7.57 -34.89
C VAL A 31 19.26 7.12 -35.78
N PRO A 32 19.52 6.58 -36.99
CA PRO A 32 18.48 6.16 -37.90
C PRO A 32 17.75 4.93 -37.37
N LEU A 33 16.47 4.79 -37.70
CA LEU A 33 15.71 3.58 -37.41
C LEU A 33 16.29 2.40 -38.21
N PRO A 34 16.32 1.18 -37.63
CA PRO A 34 16.89 0.01 -38.27
C PRO A 34 15.98 -0.61 -39.34
N GLY A 35 14.78 -0.07 -39.55
CA GLY A 35 13.81 -0.55 -40.54
C GLY A 35 12.67 0.42 -40.76
N GLU A 36 11.73 0.05 -41.64
CA GLU A 36 10.58 0.88 -41.99
C GLU A 36 9.58 0.99 -40.83
N VAL A 37 8.97 2.17 -40.72
CA VAL A 37 7.85 2.43 -39.80
C VAL A 37 6.56 1.92 -40.44
N GLY A 38 5.76 1.14 -39.69
CA GLY A 38 4.41 0.75 -40.11
C GLY A 38 4.16 -0.74 -40.33
N GLN A 39 5.16 -1.61 -40.16
CA GLN A 39 5.01 -3.07 -40.35
C GLN A 39 4.71 -3.85 -39.05
N GLY A 40 3.91 -3.30 -38.13
CA GLY A 40 3.58 -3.95 -36.86
C GLY A 40 4.75 -4.04 -35.86
N ILE A 41 5.82 -3.30 -36.12
CA ILE A 41 6.99 -3.16 -35.25
C ILE A 41 6.94 -1.78 -34.60
N THR A 42 7.09 -1.74 -33.28
CA THR A 42 7.30 -0.51 -32.52
C THR A 42 8.78 -0.37 -32.20
N TYR A 43 9.36 0.80 -32.46
CA TYR A 43 10.74 1.09 -32.11
C TYR A 43 10.81 1.86 -30.81
N ALA A 44 11.69 1.44 -29.89
CA ALA A 44 12.01 2.21 -28.70
C ALA A 44 13.51 2.51 -28.64
N PHE A 45 13.84 3.76 -28.32
CA PHE A 45 15.21 4.22 -28.18
C PHE A 45 15.76 3.87 -26.80
N ASP A 46 16.89 3.17 -26.79
CA ASP A 46 17.65 2.83 -25.60
C ASP A 46 18.80 3.82 -25.44
N GLU A 47 18.58 4.85 -24.62
CA GLU A 47 19.56 5.91 -24.38
C GLU A 47 20.88 5.39 -23.77
N SER A 48 20.87 4.25 -23.08
CA SER A 48 22.07 3.70 -22.43
C SER A 48 23.12 3.21 -23.42
N ILE A 49 22.66 2.78 -24.60
CA ILE A 49 23.51 2.27 -25.69
C ILE A 49 23.34 3.07 -26.98
N GLN A 50 22.55 4.15 -26.94
CA GLN A 50 22.27 5.03 -28.08
C GLN A 50 21.78 4.27 -29.33
N MET A 51 20.84 3.33 -29.16
CA MET A 51 20.33 2.49 -30.23
C MET A 51 18.82 2.29 -30.18
N TRP A 52 18.23 2.06 -31.35
CA TRP A 52 16.84 1.63 -31.49
C TRP A 52 16.70 0.13 -31.29
N ARG A 53 15.68 -0.25 -30.51
CA ARG A 53 15.23 -1.63 -30.37
C ARG A 53 13.86 -1.78 -31.03
N SER A 54 13.69 -2.82 -31.84
CA SER A 54 12.43 -3.19 -32.46
C SER A 54 11.66 -4.17 -31.57
N TYR A 55 10.37 -3.94 -31.41
CA TYR A 55 9.45 -4.79 -30.66
C TYR A 55 8.28 -5.20 -31.54
N THR A 56 7.94 -6.49 -31.55
CA THR A 56 6.63 -6.94 -32.03
C THR A 56 5.52 -6.48 -31.07
N ALA A 57 4.26 -6.57 -31.48
CA ALA A 57 3.13 -6.20 -30.61
C ALA A 57 3.17 -6.90 -29.24
N GLU A 58 3.43 -8.21 -29.19
CA GLU A 58 3.53 -8.96 -27.93
C GLU A 58 4.73 -8.51 -27.07
N GLN A 59 5.89 -8.29 -27.70
CA GLN A 59 7.08 -7.82 -26.99
C GLN A 59 6.91 -6.38 -26.48
N TRP A 60 6.13 -5.57 -27.20
CA TRP A 60 5.82 -4.19 -26.83
C TRP A 60 4.97 -4.13 -25.57
N GLU A 61 3.94 -4.95 -25.45
CA GLU A 61 3.13 -5.07 -24.22
C GLU A 61 3.99 -5.44 -23.01
N ASN A 62 4.88 -6.43 -23.17
CA ASN A 62 5.81 -6.82 -22.11
C ASN A 62 6.79 -5.70 -21.74
N TYR A 63 7.30 -4.96 -22.74
CA TYR A 63 8.16 -3.81 -22.53
C TYR A 63 7.43 -2.69 -21.78
N LEU A 64 6.20 -2.37 -22.18
CA LEU A 64 5.35 -1.38 -21.52
C LEU A 64 5.04 -1.80 -20.08
N ALA A 65 4.66 -3.05 -19.85
CA ALA A 65 4.41 -3.58 -18.52
C ALA A 65 5.63 -3.40 -17.62
N LYS A 66 6.84 -3.71 -18.10
CA LYS A 66 8.10 -3.52 -17.36
C LYS A 66 8.45 -2.04 -17.14
N LYS A 67 8.18 -1.17 -18.11
CA LYS A 67 8.44 0.29 -17.98
C LYS A 67 7.41 0.99 -17.10
N MET A 68 6.17 0.49 -17.06
CA MET A 68 5.07 1.05 -16.28
C MET A 68 4.91 0.42 -14.89
N THR A 69 5.53 -0.74 -14.63
CA THR A 69 5.69 -1.24 -13.26
C THR A 69 6.70 -0.36 -12.52
N ARG A 70 6.22 0.78 -12.05
CA ARG A 70 6.84 1.52 -10.95
C ARG A 70 6.92 0.56 -9.77
N LEU A 71 8.14 0.24 -9.34
CA LEU A 71 8.33 -0.27 -7.98
C LEU A 71 7.72 0.77 -7.03
N PRO A 72 6.92 0.35 -6.03
CA PRO A 72 6.31 1.30 -5.13
C PRO A 72 7.39 2.19 -4.54
N ASP A 73 7.18 3.50 -4.59
CA ASP A 73 8.20 4.41 -4.06
C ASP A 73 8.27 4.32 -2.53
N ASN A 74 9.30 4.92 -1.95
CA ASN A 74 9.53 4.86 -0.51
C ASN A 74 8.35 5.42 0.30
N ASP A 75 7.60 6.38 -0.24
CA ASP A 75 6.42 6.95 0.41
C ASP A 75 5.24 5.96 0.42
N GLU A 76 5.00 5.28 -0.71
CA GLU A 76 3.99 4.21 -0.81
C GLU A 76 4.31 3.04 0.14
N GLN A 77 5.58 2.61 0.20
CA GLN A 77 6.01 1.54 1.11
C GLN A 77 5.88 1.96 2.57
N PHE A 78 6.26 3.19 2.90
CA PHE A 78 6.10 3.75 4.25
C PHE A 78 4.63 3.81 4.65
N LYS A 79 3.75 4.30 3.77
CA LYS A 79 2.30 4.36 4.02
C LYS A 79 1.71 2.97 4.23
N ALA A 80 2.13 1.97 3.46
CA ALA A 80 1.70 0.59 3.65
C ALA A 80 2.11 0.07 5.05
N MET A 81 3.37 0.26 5.44
CA MET A 81 3.88 -0.14 6.75
C MET A 81 3.13 0.56 7.90
N VAL A 82 2.91 1.87 7.81
CA VAL A 82 2.17 2.63 8.84
C VAL A 82 0.72 2.14 8.93
N THR A 83 0.09 1.82 7.79
CA THR A 83 -1.28 1.29 7.75
C THR A 83 -1.36 -0.07 8.44
N GLU A 84 -0.41 -0.96 8.20
CA GLU A 84 -0.33 -2.26 8.86
C GLU A 84 -0.13 -2.12 10.38
N GLN A 85 0.77 -1.24 10.81
CA GLN A 85 0.99 -0.95 12.23
C GLN A 85 -0.28 -0.38 12.89
N LEU A 86 -0.95 0.56 12.23
CA LEU A 86 -2.20 1.14 12.73
C LEU A 86 -3.31 0.10 12.84
N LEU A 87 -3.43 -0.81 11.88
CA LEU A 87 -4.39 -1.90 11.93
C LEU A 87 -4.10 -2.84 13.09
N SER A 88 -2.82 -3.17 13.32
CA SER A 88 -2.39 -4.01 14.45
C SER A 88 -2.74 -3.37 15.78
N LEU A 89 -2.39 -2.08 15.96
CA LEU A 89 -2.72 -1.31 17.16
C LEU A 89 -4.24 -1.23 17.39
N SER A 90 -5.03 -1.03 16.33
CA SER A 90 -6.49 -1.00 16.42
C SER A 90 -7.05 -2.32 16.95
N LYS A 91 -6.52 -3.47 16.50
CA LYS A 91 -6.90 -4.80 17.00
C LYS A 91 -6.52 -4.96 18.47
N SER A 92 -5.33 -4.52 18.88
CA SER A 92 -4.90 -4.55 20.28
C SER A 92 -5.80 -3.71 21.18
N VAL A 93 -6.17 -2.51 20.77
CA VAL A 93 -7.09 -1.63 21.52
C VAL A 93 -8.47 -2.28 21.68
N LEU A 94 -9.00 -2.89 20.62
CA LEU A 94 -10.28 -3.60 20.67
C LEU A 94 -10.24 -4.78 21.66
N SER A 95 -9.16 -5.56 21.63
CA SER A 95 -8.95 -6.69 22.55
C SER A 95 -8.86 -6.20 24.00
N ALA A 96 -8.04 -5.19 24.27
CA ALA A 96 -7.88 -4.61 25.61
C ALA A 96 -9.20 -4.03 26.13
N SER A 97 -9.97 -3.36 25.28
CA SER A 97 -11.29 -2.81 25.64
C SER A 97 -12.29 -3.91 26.00
N THR A 98 -12.27 -5.03 25.27
CA THR A 98 -13.10 -6.20 25.55
C THR A 98 -12.73 -6.83 26.89
N GLN A 99 -11.43 -7.01 27.14
CA GLN A 99 -10.94 -7.52 28.43
C GLN A 99 -11.33 -6.60 29.58
N LEU A 100 -11.18 -5.28 29.42
CA LEU A 100 -11.57 -4.31 30.43
C LEU A 100 -13.07 -4.41 30.77
N ALA A 101 -13.94 -4.54 29.76
CA ALA A 101 -15.37 -4.70 29.99
C ALA A 101 -15.71 -5.98 30.76
N LEU A 102 -15.06 -7.10 30.42
CA LEU A 102 -15.24 -8.38 31.13
C LEU A 102 -14.75 -8.28 32.57
N THR A 103 -13.56 -7.73 32.80
CA THR A 103 -13.01 -7.55 34.15
C THR A 103 -13.90 -6.62 34.99
N THR A 104 -14.38 -5.52 34.42
CA THR A 104 -15.28 -4.59 35.11
C THR A 104 -16.56 -5.28 35.55
N ARG A 105 -17.13 -6.14 34.69
CA ARG A 105 -18.30 -6.95 35.02
C ARG A 105 -18.02 -7.91 36.17
N SER A 106 -16.93 -8.67 36.10
CA SER A 106 -16.54 -9.60 37.17
C SER A 106 -16.31 -8.90 38.51
N VAL A 107 -15.67 -7.71 38.51
CA VAL A 107 -15.48 -6.91 39.73
C VAL A 107 -16.83 -6.49 40.32
N THR A 108 -17.77 -6.03 39.49
CA THR A 108 -19.11 -5.63 39.94
C THR A 108 -19.88 -6.81 40.52
N GLU A 109 -19.80 -7.99 39.89
CA GLU A 109 -20.41 -9.22 40.38
C GLU A 109 -19.83 -9.63 41.74
N LEU A 110 -18.49 -9.61 41.89
CA LEU A 110 -17.82 -9.91 43.15
C LEU A 110 -18.18 -8.92 44.26
N GLN A 111 -18.25 -7.61 43.96
CA GLN A 111 -18.68 -6.60 44.92
C GLN A 111 -20.12 -6.84 45.41
N THR A 112 -21.00 -7.26 44.50
CA THR A 112 -22.40 -7.59 44.83
C THR A 112 -22.48 -8.82 45.74
N GLN A 113 -21.76 -9.89 45.41
CA GLN A 113 -21.71 -11.11 46.23
C GLN A 113 -21.14 -10.83 47.63
N LEU A 114 -20.10 -10.01 47.72
CA LEU A 114 -19.45 -9.67 48.99
C LEU A 114 -20.39 -8.86 49.90
N LYS A 115 -21.19 -7.96 49.31
CA LYS A 115 -22.23 -7.22 50.04
C LYS A 115 -23.30 -8.16 50.60
N GLN A 116 -23.84 -9.06 49.76
CA GLN A 116 -24.86 -10.03 50.18
C GLN A 116 -24.35 -10.97 51.29
N LEU A 117 -23.10 -11.43 51.19
CA LEU A 117 -22.48 -12.30 52.20
C LEU A 117 -22.32 -11.56 53.54
N THR A 118 -21.95 -10.28 53.49
CA THR A 118 -21.79 -9.45 54.69
C THR A 118 -23.14 -9.23 55.39
N GLU A 119 -24.20 -8.92 54.64
CA GLU A 119 -25.56 -8.76 55.15
C GLU A 119 -26.09 -10.07 55.77
N ALA A 120 -25.91 -11.20 55.08
CA ALA A 120 -26.32 -12.51 55.59
C ALA A 120 -25.62 -12.87 56.92
N LYS A 121 -24.32 -12.56 57.03
CA LYS A 121 -23.53 -12.83 58.24
C LYS A 121 -23.98 -11.98 59.43
N GLN A 122 -24.37 -10.72 59.20
CA GLN A 122 -24.94 -9.85 60.23
C GLN A 122 -26.30 -10.36 60.70
N LEU A 123 -27.15 -10.81 59.78
CA LEU A 123 -28.45 -11.42 60.09
C LEU A 123 -28.31 -12.71 60.92
N THR A 124 -27.34 -13.57 60.62
CA THR A 124 -27.09 -14.78 61.42
C THR A 124 -26.58 -14.45 62.81
N ALA A 125 -25.66 -13.50 62.95
CA ALA A 125 -25.14 -13.09 64.25
C ALA A 125 -26.23 -12.48 65.15
N ALA A 126 -27.08 -11.60 64.59
CA ALA A 126 -28.20 -11.02 65.32
C ALA A 126 -29.24 -12.07 65.77
N LYS A 127 -29.41 -13.15 64.99
CA LYS A 127 -30.33 -14.24 65.31
C LYS A 127 -29.80 -15.15 66.41
N GLU A 128 -28.49 -15.42 66.44
CA GLU A 128 -27.82 -16.16 67.51
C GLU A 128 -27.87 -15.39 68.84
N GLU A 129 -27.64 -14.07 68.82
CA GLU A 129 -27.78 -13.23 70.02
C GLU A 129 -29.22 -13.24 70.56
N ALA A 130 -30.23 -13.20 69.69
CA ALA A 130 -31.64 -13.23 70.10
C ALA A 130 -32.12 -14.61 70.63
N GLN A 131 -31.40 -15.70 70.37
CA GLN A 131 -31.72 -17.04 70.89
C GLN A 131 -31.05 -17.35 72.24
N HIS A 132 -30.09 -16.53 72.66
CA HIS A 132 -29.36 -16.67 73.92
C HIS A 132 -29.83 -15.71 75.03
N VAL A 133 -30.93 -14.97 74.81
CA VAL A 133 -31.65 -14.13 75.79
C VAL A 133 -32.96 -14.80 76.19
#